data_AF-X1IE71-F1
#
_entry.id   AF-X1IE71-F1
#
_cell.length_a   1.000
_cell.length_b   1.000
_cell.length_c   1.000
_cell.angle_alpha   90.00
_cell.angle_beta   90.00
_cell.angle_gamma   90.00
#
_symmetry.space_group_name_H-M   'P 1'
#
loop_
_entity.id
_entity.type
_entity.pdbx_description
1 polymer ?
#
loop_
_entity_poly.entity_id
_entity_poly.type
_entity_poly.pdbx_seq_one_letter_code
_entity_poly.pdbx_strand_id
1 'polypeptide(L)'
;MTTKNVEKGISEIVGALTDPIIVFPGGWGDSLPDWLKSTITLERLVMNMRALKGLEMTGTDAEACAYLYTASLTQPMGHDWTQIYLYIAGKVYEKWRTKESGVTMPDDIRVESITDDQMRDLNRLKAWLYQRRTTIRLDRERAERRQKREEEAARRKEAQPALFEF
;
A
#
# COMPACT_ATOMS: atom_id res chain seq x y z
N MET A 1 2.45 -0.50 -28.04
CA MET A 1 3.00 -0.33 -26.67
C MET A 1 4.49 -0.66 -26.71
N THR A 2 5.35 0.15 -26.09
CA THR A 2 6.78 -0.18 -25.93
C THR A 2 6.95 -1.29 -24.87
N THR A 3 8.01 -2.09 -24.97
CA THR A 3 8.34 -3.13 -23.96
C THR A 3 8.38 -2.57 -22.55
N LYS A 4 8.99 -1.39 -22.38
CA LYS A 4 9.04 -0.66 -21.10
C LYS A 4 7.65 -0.33 -20.52
N ASN A 5 6.66 -0.01 -21.37
CA ASN A 5 5.31 0.28 -20.88
C ASN A 5 4.59 -0.98 -20.40
N VAL A 6 4.84 -2.12 -21.05
CA VAL A 6 4.32 -3.43 -20.62
C VAL A 6 4.94 -3.86 -19.30
N GLU A 7 6.27 -3.74 -19.17
CA GLU A 7 7.00 -4.03 -17.92
C GLU A 7 6.51 -3.16 -16.75
N LYS A 8 6.28 -1.86 -16.99
CA LYS A 8 5.71 -0.97 -15.98
C LYS A 8 4.30 -1.42 -15.57
N GLY A 9 3.44 -1.76 -16.53
CA GLY A 9 2.10 -2.26 -16.24
C GLY A 9 2.10 -3.53 -15.39
N ILE A 10 2.96 -4.49 -15.71
CA ILE A 10 3.14 -5.73 -14.92
C ILE A 10 3.63 -5.38 -13.50
N SER A 11 4.60 -4.48 -13.38
CA SER A 11 5.15 -4.02 -12.10
C SER A 11 4.09 -3.40 -11.19
N GLU A 12 3.18 -2.58 -11.73
CA GLU A 12 2.07 -2.01 -10.94
C GLU A 12 1.04 -3.07 -10.52
N ILE A 13 0.78 -4.08 -11.35
CA ILE A 13 -0.11 -5.21 -10.99
C ILE A 13 0.53 -6.06 -9.88
N VAL A 14 1.80 -6.40 -10.02
CA VAL A 14 2.56 -7.11 -8.97
C VAL A 14 2.57 -6.28 -7.70
N GLY A 15 2.80 -4.98 -7.79
CA GLY A 15 2.75 -4.07 -6.66
C GLY A 15 1.40 -4.05 -5.96
N ALA A 16 0.29 -4.06 -6.70
CA ALA A 16 -1.04 -4.13 -6.08
C ALA A 16 -1.22 -5.36 -5.17
N LEU A 17 -0.61 -6.49 -5.52
CA LEU A 17 -0.73 -7.76 -4.81
C LEU A 17 0.34 -7.97 -3.72
N THR A 18 1.54 -7.42 -3.92
CA THR A 18 2.73 -7.78 -3.12
C THR A 18 3.38 -6.59 -2.41
N ASP A 19 3.02 -5.35 -2.75
CA ASP A 19 3.52 -4.19 -2.02
C ASP A 19 3.09 -4.30 -0.56
N PRO A 20 3.97 -3.97 0.40
CA PRO A 20 3.63 -4.03 1.82
C PRO A 20 2.45 -3.09 2.13
N ILE A 21 1.64 -3.48 3.12
CA ILE A 21 0.65 -2.57 3.72
C ILE A 21 1.41 -1.69 4.72
N ILE A 22 1.43 -0.38 4.46
CA ILE A 22 2.09 0.58 5.34
C ILE A 22 1.14 0.96 6.47
N VAL A 23 1.57 0.69 7.70
CA VAL A 23 0.85 1.03 8.94
C VAL A 23 1.63 2.05 9.75
N PHE A 24 0.97 2.70 10.70
CA PHE A 24 1.65 3.58 11.64
C PHE A 24 2.64 2.77 12.49
N PRO A 25 3.86 3.29 12.74
CA PRO A 25 4.84 2.60 13.58
C PRO A 25 4.38 2.58 15.04
N GLY A 26 3.87 1.44 15.48
CA GLY A 26 3.39 1.26 16.86
C GLY A 26 3.12 -0.18 17.27
N GLY A 27 3.51 -1.17 16.45
CA GLY A 27 3.28 -2.60 16.74
C GLY A 27 1.87 -3.11 16.45
N TRP A 28 0.97 -2.28 15.94
CA TRP A 28 -0.43 -2.64 15.67
C TRP A 28 -0.69 -3.24 14.29
N GLY A 29 0.35 -3.52 13.50
CA GLY A 29 0.18 -4.05 12.13
C GLY A 29 -0.61 -5.35 12.06
N ASP A 30 -0.37 -6.25 13.02
CA ASP A 30 -1.05 -7.56 13.09
C ASP A 30 -2.51 -7.45 13.56
N SER A 31 -2.90 -6.32 14.15
CA SER A 31 -4.28 -6.06 14.57
C SER A 31 -5.21 -5.66 13.42
N LEU A 32 -4.66 -5.43 12.22
CA LEU A 32 -5.47 -5.08 11.05
C LEU A 32 -6.47 -6.20 10.73
N PRO A 33 -7.76 -5.88 10.62
CA PRO A 33 -8.77 -6.85 10.22
C PRO A 33 -8.52 -7.41 8.82
N ASP A 34 -8.74 -8.72 8.63
CA ASP A 34 -8.44 -9.38 7.35
C ASP A 34 -9.27 -8.85 6.18
N TRP A 35 -10.53 -8.48 6.44
CA TRP A 35 -11.38 -7.86 5.43
C TRP A 35 -10.77 -6.55 4.88
N LEU A 36 -10.06 -5.78 5.73
CA LEU A 36 -9.43 -4.52 5.33
C LEU A 36 -8.17 -4.79 4.50
N LYS A 37 -7.39 -5.83 4.83
CA LYS A 37 -6.25 -6.27 4.02
C LYS A 37 -6.71 -6.68 2.60
N SER A 38 -7.76 -7.48 2.51
CA SER A 38 -8.38 -7.86 1.22
C SER A 38 -8.90 -6.64 0.46
N THR A 39 -9.53 -5.70 1.15
CA THR A 39 -10.04 -4.45 0.58
C THR A 39 -8.92 -3.59 -0.01
N ILE A 40 -7.77 -3.48 0.68
CA ILE A 40 -6.60 -2.75 0.17
C ILE A 40 -6.16 -3.32 -1.17
N THR A 41 -6.02 -4.64 -1.28
CA THR A 41 -5.64 -5.31 -2.53
C THR A 41 -6.62 -4.99 -3.66
N LEU A 42 -7.93 -5.07 -3.38
CA LEU A 42 -8.97 -4.75 -4.36
C LEU A 42 -8.91 -3.28 -4.80
N GLU A 43 -8.75 -2.34 -3.88
CA GLU A 43 -8.68 -0.92 -4.22
C GLU A 43 -7.41 -0.58 -5.02
N ARG A 44 -6.28 -1.23 -4.73
CA ARG A 44 -5.05 -1.09 -5.53
C ARG A 44 -5.26 -1.56 -6.97
N LEU A 45 -5.95 -2.68 -7.18
CA LEU A 45 -6.30 -3.16 -8.51
C LEU A 45 -7.24 -2.20 -9.24
N VAL A 46 -8.24 -1.64 -8.55
CA VAL A 46 -9.12 -0.59 -9.10
C VAL A 46 -8.31 0.65 -9.49
N MET A 47 -7.31 1.04 -8.70
CA MET A 47 -6.41 2.15 -9.05
C MET A 47 -5.58 1.86 -10.29
N ASN A 48 -5.07 0.63 -10.46
CA ASN A 48 -4.40 0.25 -11.70
C ASN A 48 -5.33 0.39 -12.92
N MET A 49 -6.60 -0.02 -12.81
CA MET A 49 -7.59 0.15 -13.88
C MET A 49 -7.88 1.64 -14.17
N ARG A 50 -7.88 2.49 -13.14
CA ARG A 50 -8.03 3.95 -13.29
C ARG A 50 -6.83 4.57 -13.99
N ALA A 51 -5.61 4.11 -13.68
CA ALA A 51 -4.40 4.58 -14.34
C ALA A 51 -4.35 4.22 -15.84
N LEU A 52 -4.91 3.07 -16.23
CA LEU A 52 -5.10 2.74 -17.65
C LEU A 52 -6.02 3.74 -18.38
N LYS A 53 -6.91 4.42 -17.65
CA LYS A 53 -7.80 5.47 -18.16
C LYS A 53 -7.18 6.87 -18.08
N GLY A 54 -5.90 7.00 -17.73
CA GLY A 54 -5.18 8.27 -17.66
C GLY A 54 -5.28 9.01 -16.32
N LEU A 55 -5.85 8.39 -15.28
CA LEU A 55 -5.84 8.96 -13.93
C LEU A 55 -4.46 8.76 -13.27
N GLU A 56 -4.08 9.70 -12.41
CA GLU A 56 -2.82 9.61 -11.66
C GLU A 56 -2.87 8.48 -10.61
N MET A 57 -1.77 7.74 -10.50
CA MET A 57 -1.62 6.70 -9.47
C MET A 57 -1.39 7.33 -8.10
N THR A 58 -2.15 6.87 -7.11
CA THR A 58 -2.06 7.33 -5.72
C THR A 58 -2.44 6.21 -4.75
N GLY A 59 -2.29 6.44 -3.46
CA GLY A 59 -2.73 5.54 -2.40
C GLY A 59 -4.25 5.49 -2.31
N THR A 60 -4.78 4.43 -1.70
CA THR A 60 -6.23 4.19 -1.64
C THR A 60 -6.86 4.66 -0.33
N ASP A 61 -8.19 4.76 -0.30
CA ASP A 61 -8.92 5.05 0.93
C ASP A 61 -8.69 3.94 1.96
N ALA A 62 -8.68 2.68 1.53
CA ALA A 62 -8.42 1.54 2.41
C ALA A 62 -7.03 1.56 3.04
N GLU A 63 -5.99 2.01 2.31
CA GLU A 63 -4.65 2.15 2.87
C GLU A 63 -4.55 3.28 3.88
N ALA A 64 -5.13 4.44 3.56
CA ALA A 64 -5.20 5.55 4.50
C ALA A 64 -5.99 5.14 5.76
N CYS A 65 -7.07 4.37 5.60
CA CYS A 65 -7.85 3.81 6.70
C CYS A 65 -7.01 2.88 7.59
N ALA A 66 -6.23 1.96 7.01
CA ALA A 66 -5.35 1.07 7.77
C ALA A 66 -4.24 1.84 8.52
N TYR A 67 -3.67 2.86 7.89
CA TYR A 67 -2.66 3.71 8.52
C TYR A 67 -3.24 4.49 9.70
N LEU A 68 -4.37 5.16 9.52
CA LEU A 68 -5.00 5.95 10.59
C LEU A 68 -5.61 5.07 11.69
N TYR A 69 -6.12 3.88 11.36
CA TYR A 69 -6.54 2.89 12.34
C TYR A 69 -5.40 2.56 13.31
N THR A 70 -4.25 2.16 12.77
CA THR A 70 -3.07 1.83 13.60
C THR A 70 -2.47 3.04 14.32
N ALA A 71 -2.57 4.24 13.73
CA ALA A 71 -2.17 5.48 14.38
C ALA A 71 -3.03 5.75 15.63
N SER A 72 -4.35 5.59 15.52
CA SER A 72 -5.29 5.85 16.62
C SER A 72 -5.14 4.89 17.81
N LEU A 73 -4.67 3.66 17.55
CA LEU A 73 -4.31 2.69 18.59
C LEU A 73 -2.99 3.03 19.29
N THR A 74 -2.10 3.76 18.60
CA THR A 74 -0.78 4.12 19.13
C THR A 74 -0.85 5.39 19.98
N GLN A 75 -1.62 6.39 19.53
CA GLN A 75 -1.74 7.68 20.19
C GLN A 75 -3.05 8.37 19.84
N PRO A 76 -3.54 9.29 20.71
CA PRO A 76 -4.64 10.16 20.37
C PRO A 76 -4.34 10.98 19.11
N MET A 77 -5.28 11.00 18.17
CA MET A 77 -5.19 11.84 16.97
C MET A 77 -5.79 13.21 17.25
N GLY A 78 -5.26 14.24 16.60
CA GLY A 78 -5.88 15.57 16.60
C GLY A 78 -7.25 15.55 15.92
N HIS A 79 -8.03 16.62 16.12
CA HIS A 79 -9.39 16.75 15.59
C HIS A 79 -9.46 16.49 14.08
N ASP A 80 -8.60 17.13 13.29
CA ASP A 80 -8.66 17.02 11.82
C ASP A 80 -8.35 15.61 11.31
N TRP A 81 -7.33 14.96 11.88
CA TRP A 81 -7.02 13.56 11.53
C TRP A 81 -8.10 12.59 11.98
N THR A 82 -8.78 12.89 13.09
CA THR A 82 -9.94 12.11 13.54
C THR A 82 -11.10 12.23 12.57
N GLN A 83 -11.42 13.45 12.11
CA GLN A 83 -12.45 13.68 11.09
C GLN A 83 -12.12 12.98 9.77
N ILE A 84 -10.87 13.09 9.30
CA ILE A 84 -10.39 12.37 8.11
C ILE A 84 -10.55 10.87 8.28
N TYR A 85 -10.14 10.31 9.42
CA TYR A 85 -10.25 8.89 9.70
C TYR A 85 -11.70 8.41 9.68
N LEU A 86 -12.61 9.07 10.39
CA LEU A 86 -14.02 8.69 10.42
C LEU A 86 -14.68 8.78 9.04
N TYR A 87 -14.34 9.81 8.26
CA TYR A 87 -14.82 9.99 6.89
C TYR A 87 -14.39 8.83 5.97
N ILE A 88 -13.10 8.50 5.94
CA ILE A 88 -12.60 7.42 5.07
C ILE A 88 -13.00 6.04 5.60
N ALA A 89 -13.04 5.86 6.93
CA ALA A 89 -13.48 4.63 7.54
C ALA A 89 -14.93 4.34 7.14
N GLY A 90 -15.84 5.32 7.27
CA GLY A 90 -17.22 5.19 6.82
C GLY A 90 -17.32 4.79 5.35
N LYS A 91 -16.60 5.48 4.46
CA LYS A 91 -16.58 5.15 3.02
C LYS A 91 -16.10 3.73 2.72
N VAL A 92 -15.00 3.31 3.35
CA VAL A 92 -14.42 1.98 3.14
C VAL A 92 -15.33 0.90 3.72
N TYR A 93 -15.89 1.13 4.91
CA TYR A 93 -16.81 0.21 5.58
C TYR A 93 -18.08 -0.02 4.76
N GLU A 94 -18.75 1.06 4.35
CA GLU A 94 -20.02 0.98 3.61
C GLU A 94 -19.84 0.34 2.24
N LYS A 95 -18.73 0.63 1.57
CA LYS A 95 -18.43 0.09 0.25
C LYS A 95 -18.14 -1.41 0.25
N TRP A 96 -17.42 -1.89 1.26
CA TRP A 96 -16.84 -3.24 1.23
C TRP A 96 -17.35 -4.17 2.34
N ARG A 97 -17.57 -3.67 3.55
CA ARG A 97 -17.93 -4.49 4.71
C ARG A 97 -19.43 -4.73 4.86
N THR A 98 -20.25 -3.72 4.57
CA THR A 98 -21.71 -3.80 4.80
C THR A 98 -22.41 -4.87 3.95
N LYS A 99 -21.92 -5.16 2.74
CA LYS A 99 -22.53 -6.16 1.84
C LYS A 99 -22.57 -7.57 2.42
N GLU A 100 -21.56 -7.95 3.20
CA GLU A 100 -21.45 -9.30 3.77
C GLU A 100 -21.79 -9.34 5.26
N SER A 101 -21.53 -8.25 6.01
CA SER A 101 -21.66 -8.24 7.47
C SER A 101 -22.98 -7.65 7.99
N GLY A 102 -23.72 -6.89 7.18
CA GLY A 102 -24.91 -6.15 7.63
C GLY A 102 -24.63 -5.04 8.65
N VAL A 103 -23.36 -4.78 8.97
CA VAL A 103 -22.93 -3.72 9.90
C VAL A 103 -22.76 -2.41 9.13
N THR A 104 -23.39 -1.35 9.63
CA THR A 104 -23.28 0.02 9.13
C THR A 104 -22.44 0.88 10.07
N MET A 105 -21.93 2.00 9.56
CA MET A 105 -21.30 3.00 10.42
C MET A 105 -22.37 3.61 11.34
N PRO A 106 -22.16 3.64 12.66
CA PRO A 106 -23.09 4.29 13.59
C PRO A 106 -23.24 5.79 13.29
N ASP A 107 -24.45 6.32 13.44
CA ASP A 107 -24.80 7.69 13.03
C ASP A 107 -24.15 8.76 13.91
N ASP A 108 -23.84 8.44 15.17
CA ASP A 108 -23.21 9.34 16.15
C ASP A 108 -21.74 9.67 15.83
N ILE A 109 -21.05 8.79 15.08
CA ILE A 109 -19.65 8.96 14.67
C ILE A 109 -19.49 9.10 13.15
N ARG A 110 -20.60 9.16 12.42
CA ARG A 110 -20.61 9.28 10.96
C ARG A 110 -20.13 10.67 10.54
N VAL A 111 -19.17 10.70 9.63
CA VAL A 111 -18.67 11.94 9.01
C VAL A 111 -18.97 11.87 7.51
N GLU A 112 -19.89 12.72 7.04
CA GLU A 112 -20.34 12.73 5.65
C GLU A 112 -19.48 13.59 4.73
N SER A 113 -18.82 14.61 5.27
CA SER A 113 -17.95 15.51 4.53
C SER A 113 -16.77 15.98 5.38
N ILE A 114 -15.69 16.36 4.71
CA ILE A 114 -14.49 16.95 5.31
C ILE A 114 -14.16 18.24 4.57
N THR A 115 -13.41 19.14 5.22
CA THR A 115 -13.00 20.41 4.61
C THR A 115 -12.01 20.20 3.47
N ASP A 116 -11.82 21.21 2.63
CA ASP A 116 -10.84 21.17 1.53
C ASP A 116 -9.40 20.98 2.04
N ASP A 117 -9.08 21.55 3.20
CA ASP A 117 -7.77 21.37 3.84
C ASP A 117 -7.59 19.94 4.35
N GLN A 118 -8.60 19.37 5.02
CA GLN A 118 -8.60 17.97 5.43
C GLN A 118 -8.50 17.02 4.23
N MET A 119 -9.19 17.34 3.12
CA MET A 119 -9.10 16.59 1.87
C MET A 119 -7.69 16.68 1.26
N ARG A 120 -7.04 17.86 1.32
CA ARG A 120 -5.66 18.05 0.87
C ARG A 120 -4.69 17.21 1.69
N ASP A 121 -4.85 17.17 3.01
CA ASP A 121 -4.01 16.36 3.89
C ASP A 121 -4.23 14.86 3.69
N LEU A 122 -5.48 14.43 3.47
CA LEU A 122 -5.78 13.06 3.08
C LEU A 122 -5.11 12.68 1.76
N ASN A 123 -5.15 13.55 0.75
CA ASN A 123 -4.51 13.29 -0.55
C ASN A 123 -2.98 13.25 -0.43
N ARG A 124 -2.38 14.09 0.42
CA ARG A 124 -0.95 14.03 0.75
C ARG A 124 -0.59 12.71 1.41
N LEU A 125 -1.39 12.25 2.37
CA LEU A 125 -1.20 10.95 3.03
C LEU A 125 -1.25 9.81 2.01
N LYS A 126 -2.25 9.78 1.13
CA LYS A 126 -2.38 8.76 0.08
C LYS A 126 -1.20 8.76 -0.87
N ALA A 127 -0.77 9.93 -1.33
CA ALA A 127 0.39 10.05 -2.21
C ALA A 127 1.66 9.52 -1.52
N TRP A 128 1.86 9.87 -0.25
CA TRP A 128 2.98 9.38 0.54
C TRP A 128 2.95 7.86 0.74
N LEU A 129 1.78 7.28 1.05
CA LEU A 129 1.60 5.83 1.22
C LEU A 129 1.96 5.07 -0.06
N TYR A 130 1.48 5.55 -1.22
CA TYR A 130 1.83 4.99 -2.52
C TYR A 130 3.32 5.06 -2.79
N GLN A 131 3.92 6.24 -2.64
CA GLN A 131 5.36 6.41 -2.86
C GLN A 131 6.17 5.49 -1.94
N ARG A 132 5.77 5.39 -0.65
CA ARG A 132 6.47 4.59 0.34
C ARG A 132 6.43 3.09 0.01
N ARG A 133 5.25 2.55 -0.29
CA ARG A 133 5.13 1.12 -0.62
C ARG A 133 5.90 0.75 -1.89
N THR A 134 5.84 1.61 -2.91
CA THR A 134 6.56 1.40 -4.18
C THR A 134 8.07 1.48 -3.98
N THR A 135 8.54 2.42 -3.17
CA THR A 135 9.97 2.54 -2.83
C THR A 135 10.48 1.27 -2.15
N ILE A 136 9.74 0.75 -1.16
CA ILE A 136 10.13 -0.49 -0.44
C ILE A 136 10.24 -1.67 -1.40
N ARG A 137 9.27 -1.84 -2.32
CA ARG A 137 9.35 -2.91 -3.32
C ARG A 137 10.55 -2.74 -4.23
N LEU A 138 10.76 -1.55 -4.80
CA LEU A 138 11.87 -1.30 -5.73
C LEU A 138 13.23 -1.51 -5.05
N ASP A 139 13.36 -1.13 -3.78
CA ASP A 139 14.59 -1.33 -3.01
C ASP A 139 14.81 -2.80 -2.69
N ARG A 140 13.75 -3.56 -2.37
CA ARG A 140 13.82 -5.02 -2.23
C ARG A 140 14.26 -5.70 -3.54
N GLU A 141 13.64 -5.36 -4.66
CA GLU A 141 14.03 -5.89 -5.99
C GLU A 141 15.48 -5.54 -6.36
N ARG A 142 15.98 -4.38 -5.93
CA ARG A 142 17.40 -3.99 -6.14
C ARG A 142 18.32 -4.80 -5.23
N ALA A 143 17.96 -5.02 -3.97
CA ALA A 143 18.73 -5.81 -3.03
C ALA A 143 18.84 -7.27 -3.48
N GLU A 144 17.71 -7.88 -3.87
CA GLU A 144 17.67 -9.27 -4.38
C GLU A 144 18.54 -9.45 -5.63
N ARG A 145 18.54 -8.46 -6.54
CA ARG A 145 19.42 -8.48 -7.72
C ARG A 145 20.91 -8.38 -7.38
N ARG A 146 21.27 -7.63 -6.34
CA ARG A 146 22.66 -7.54 -5.87
C ARG A 146 23.10 -8.87 -5.26
N GLN A 147 22.28 -9.44 -4.38
CA GLN A 147 22.55 -10.75 -3.76
C GLN A 147 22.75 -11.85 -4.82
N LYS A 148 21.84 -11.96 -5.81
CA LYS A 148 22.00 -12.96 -6.89
C LYS A 148 23.30 -12.80 -7.68
N ARG A 149 23.72 -11.55 -7.96
CA ARG A 149 25.00 -11.29 -8.65
C ARG A 149 26.20 -11.68 -7.80
N GLU A 150 26.14 -11.43 -6.49
CA GLU A 150 27.19 -11.80 -5.53
C GLU A 150 27.29 -13.33 -5.39
N GLU A 151 26.15 -14.03 -5.30
CA GLU A 151 26.07 -15.50 -5.27
C GLU A 151 26.61 -16.12 -6.57
N GLU A 152 26.22 -15.60 -7.73
CA GLU A 152 26.76 -16.06 -9.03
C GLU A 152 28.26 -15.82 -9.15
N ALA A 153 28.76 -14.67 -8.66
CA ALA A 153 30.18 -14.37 -8.65
C ALA A 153 30.96 -15.29 -7.69
N ALA A 154 30.41 -15.60 -6.53
CA ALA A 154 30.97 -16.56 -5.58
C ALA A 154 31.04 -17.96 -6.19
N ARG A 155 29.94 -18.45 -6.79
CA ARG A 155 29.88 -19.74 -7.49
C ARG A 155 30.90 -19.82 -8.64
N ARG A 156 31.09 -18.74 -9.41
CA ARG A 156 32.10 -18.69 -10.49
C ARG A 156 33.53 -18.75 -9.95
N LYS A 157 33.82 -18.09 -8.83
CA LYS A 157 35.13 -18.16 -8.16
C LYS A 157 35.40 -19.54 -7.59
N GLU A 158 34.41 -20.18 -6.98
CA GLU A 158 34.51 -21.56 -6.45
C GLU A 158 34.68 -22.62 -7.55
N ALA A 159 34.15 -22.38 -8.76
CA ALA A 159 34.31 -23.27 -9.90
C ALA A 159 35.64 -23.08 -10.66
N GLN A 160 36.38 -21.98 -10.43
CA GLN A 160 37.63 -21.67 -11.12
C GLN A 160 38.93 -22.38 -10.63
N PRO A 161 39.07 -23.00 -9.44
CA PRO A 161 40.34 -23.57 -8.99
C PRO A 161 40.67 -24.96 -9.55
N ALA A 162 39.82 -25.57 -10.39
CA ALA A 162 40.05 -26.91 -10.94
C ALA A 162 40.54 -26.94 -12.41
N LEU A 163 40.74 -25.79 -13.07
CA LEU A 163 41.04 -25.74 -14.51
C LEU A 163 42.51 -25.46 -14.88
N PHE A 164 43.39 -25.23 -13.90
CA PHE A 164 44.82 -24.97 -14.14
C PHE A 164 45.69 -25.56 -13.02
N GLU A 165 45.82 -26.88 -12.99
CA GLU A 165 47.05 -27.51 -12.47
C GLU A 165 47.94 -27.80 -13.69
N PHE A 166 49.03 -27.05 -13.83
CA PHE A 166 50.09 -27.26 -14.83
C PHE A 166 51.21 -28.11 -14.24
#